data_AF-A0A146G2U6-F1
#
_entry.id   AF-A0A146G2U6-F1
#
_cell.length_a   1.000
_cell.length_b   1.000
_cell.length_c   1.000
_cell.angle_alpha   90.00
_cell.angle_beta   90.00
_cell.angle_gamma   90.00
#
_symmetry.space_group_name_H-M   'P 1'
#
loop_
_entity.id
_entity.type
_entity.pdbx_description
1 polymer ?
#
loop_
_entity_poly.entity_id
_entity_poly.type
_entity_poly.pdbx_seq_one_letter_code
_entity_poly.pdbx_strand_id
1 'polypeptide(L)'
;MKSPSQETFAQVMFWTGMGCFPLSIILITVGARARKVRQAAALFFLAALTFTHFVWYFNVLGGALGTKVGRYEPPNWFSFLPFPLVGFIVVMAVWVANDRRRKQALLPPPLPRQ
;
A
#
# COMPACT_ATOMS: atom_id res chain seq x y z
N MET A 1 9.38 15.01 32.82
CA MET A 1 8.11 15.30 32.14
C MET A 1 8.41 15.49 30.66
N LYS A 2 7.58 14.96 29.75
CA LYS A 2 7.73 15.24 28.31
C LYS A 2 7.32 16.68 28.03
N SER A 3 7.97 17.34 27.08
CA SER A 3 7.54 18.68 26.67
C SER A 3 6.24 18.59 25.86
N PRO A 4 5.39 19.63 25.86
CA PRO A 4 4.21 19.68 25.00
C PRO A 4 4.52 19.41 23.52
N SER A 5 5.68 19.86 23.05
CA SER A 5 6.15 19.59 21.67
C SER A 5 6.41 18.11 21.39
N GLN A 6 6.91 17.34 22.37
CA GLN A 6 7.13 15.90 22.24
C GLN A 6 5.81 15.12 22.20
N GLU A 7 4.81 15.57 22.94
CA GLU A 7 3.48 14.95 22.95
C GLU A 7 2.74 15.19 21.64
N THR A 8 2.75 16.42 21.13
CA THR A 8 2.19 16.75 19.81
C THR A 8 2.85 15.94 18.69
N PHE A 9 4.18 15.83 18.70
CA PHE A 9 4.90 15.04 17.71
C PHE A 9 4.51 13.55 17.76
N ALA A 10 4.40 12.98 18.97
CA ALA A 10 3.96 11.60 19.14
C ALA A 10 2.54 11.35 18.65
N GLN A 11 1.61 12.28 18.89
CA GLN A 11 0.24 12.21 18.39
C GLN A 11 0.19 12.28 16.86
N VAL A 12 0.94 13.19 16.23
CA VAL A 12 1.02 13.27 14.76
C VAL A 12 1.53 11.96 14.19
N MET A 13 2.64 11.43 14.70
CA MET A 13 3.20 10.15 14.25
C MET A 13 2.22 8.99 14.41
N PHE A 14 1.47 8.97 15.52
CA PHE A 14 0.44 7.97 15.76
C PHE A 14 -0.69 8.04 14.73
N TRP A 15 -1.26 9.22 14.51
CA TRP A 15 -2.35 9.40 13.56
C TRP A 15 -1.91 9.17 12.12
N THR A 16 -0.70 9.58 11.75
CA THR A 16 -0.11 9.29 10.44
C THR A 16 0.07 7.78 10.26
N GLY A 17 0.68 7.10 11.22
CA GLY A 17 0.88 5.65 11.19
C GLY A 17 -0.44 4.88 11.07
N MET A 18 -1.40 5.19 11.94
CA MET A 18 -2.72 4.54 11.97
C MET A 18 -3.56 4.87 10.73
N GLY A 19 -3.48 6.10 10.21
CA GLY A 19 -4.22 6.56 9.04
C GLY A 19 -3.74 5.95 7.71
N CYS A 20 -2.48 5.51 7.65
CA CYS A 20 -1.92 4.90 6.45
C CYS A 20 -2.60 3.59 6.03
N PHE A 21 -3.07 2.78 6.97
CA PHE A 21 -3.77 1.53 6.65
C PHE A 21 -5.14 1.75 5.98
N PRO A 22 -6.10 2.48 6.57
CA PRO A 22 -7.37 2.75 5.89
C PRO A 22 -7.17 3.52 4.59
N LEU A 23 -6.20 4.43 4.52
CA LEU A 23 -5.84 5.12 3.28
C LEU A 23 -5.39 4.13 2.19
N SER A 24 -4.56 3.15 2.51
CA SER A 24 -4.13 2.13 1.55
C SER A 24 -5.32 1.32 0.99
N ILE A 25 -6.30 0.98 1.83
CA ILE A 25 -7.52 0.27 1.42
C ILE A 25 -8.37 1.13 0.48
N ILE A 26 -8.54 2.41 0.81
CA ILE A 26 -9.28 3.36 -0.03
C ILE A 26 -8.61 3.48 -1.40
N LEU A 27 -7.28 3.65 -1.43
CA LEU A 27 -6.51 3.76 -2.66
C LEU A 27 -6.61 2.50 -3.52
N ILE A 28 -6.56 1.31 -2.93
CA ILE A 28 -6.79 0.05 -3.65
C ILE A 28 -8.20 -0.01 -4.22
N THR A 29 -9.21 0.33 -3.42
CA THR A 29 -10.62 0.28 -3.83
C THR A 29 -10.91 1.25 -4.97
N VAL A 30 -10.38 2.47 -4.90
CA VAL A 30 -10.51 3.48 -5.95
C VAL A 30 -9.69 3.09 -7.18
N GLY A 31 -8.48 2.56 -6.98
CA GLY A 31 -7.60 2.07 -8.05
C GLY A 31 -8.23 0.94 -8.86
N ALA A 32 -8.89 -0.01 -8.19
CA ALA A 32 -9.60 -1.12 -8.83
C ALA A 32 -10.77 -0.66 -9.71
N ARG A 33 -11.35 0.51 -9.41
CA ARG A 33 -12.45 1.13 -10.17
C ARG A 33 -11.96 2.12 -11.24
N ALA A 34 -10.66 2.39 -11.33
CA ALA A 34 -10.13 3.37 -12.27
C ALA A 34 -10.23 2.86 -13.71
N ARG A 35 -10.74 3.71 -14.62
CA ARG A 35 -10.89 3.36 -16.04
C ARG A 35 -9.57 3.39 -16.82
N LYS A 36 -8.58 4.15 -16.31
CA LYS A 36 -7.28 4.36 -16.96
C LYS A 36 -6.20 3.56 -16.25
N VAL A 37 -5.44 2.76 -17.00
CA VAL A 37 -4.33 1.94 -16.50
C VAL A 37 -3.31 2.77 -15.71
N ARG A 38 -2.93 3.95 -16.24
CA ARG A 38 -1.97 4.85 -15.57
C ARG A 38 -2.48 5.35 -14.21
N GLN A 39 -3.78 5.61 -14.11
CA GLN A 39 -4.41 6.06 -12.88
C GLN A 39 -4.48 4.92 -11.85
N ALA A 40 -4.87 3.72 -12.28
CA ALA A 40 -4.86 2.53 -11.43
C ALA A 40 -3.45 2.24 -10.90
N ALA A 41 -2.44 2.29 -11.77
CA ALA A 41 -1.04 2.10 -11.40
C ALA A 41 -0.57 3.11 -10.35
N ALA A 42 -0.86 4.41 -10.55
CA ALA A 42 -0.50 5.45 -9.58
C ALA A 42 -1.18 5.23 -8.22
N LEU A 43 -2.46 4.86 -8.23
CA LEU A 43 -3.24 4.62 -7.00
C LEU A 43 -2.74 3.39 -6.25
N PHE A 44 -2.46 2.28 -6.93
CA PHE A 44 -1.92 1.09 -6.29
C PHE A 44 -0.48 1.30 -5.81
N PHE A 45 0.33 2.10 -6.53
CA PHE A 45 1.68 2.45 -6.07
C PHE A 45 1.62 3.27 -4.77
N LEU A 46 0.74 4.28 -4.72
CA LEU A 46 0.51 5.06 -3.52
C LEU A 46 -0.05 4.21 -2.36
N ALA A 47 -0.92 3.24 -2.68
CA ALA A 47 -1.40 2.27 -1.70
C ALA A 47 -0.26 1.41 -1.13
N ALA A 48 0.67 0.98 -1.97
CA ALA A 48 1.84 0.21 -1.52
C ALA A 48 2.75 1.04 -0.61
N LEU A 49 3.01 2.32 -0.94
CA LEU A 49 3.80 3.22 -0.10
C LEU A 49 3.14 3.48 1.25
N THR A 50 1.84 3.77 1.27
CA THR A 50 1.08 3.99 2.51
C THR A 50 1.06 2.73 3.37
N PHE A 51 0.82 1.56 2.78
CA PHE A 51 0.88 0.30 3.49
C PHE A 51 2.29 -0.01 4.02
N THR A 52 3.35 0.28 3.25
CA THR A 52 4.75 0.16 3.71
C THR A 52 4.98 1.01 4.95
N HIS A 53 4.53 2.27 4.94
CA HIS A 53 4.66 3.17 6.07
C HIS A 53 3.93 2.67 7.31
N PHE A 54 2.72 2.12 7.13
CA PHE A 54 1.96 1.48 8.22
C PHE A 54 2.74 0.31 8.85
N VAL A 55 3.27 -0.62 8.04
CA VAL A 55 4.01 -1.78 8.55
C VAL A 55 5.28 -1.35 9.28
N TRP A 56 6.03 -0.41 8.70
CA TRP A 56 7.22 0.15 9.35
C TRP A 56 6.87 0.80 10.70
N TYR A 57 5.83 1.64 10.73
CA TYR A 57 5.38 2.30 11.95
C TYR A 57 5.02 1.28 13.04
N PHE A 58 4.24 0.25 12.71
CA PHE A 58 3.86 -0.79 13.67
C PHE A 58 5.04 -1.61 14.16
N ASN A 59 6.02 -1.89 13.29
CA ASN A 59 7.24 -2.59 13.70
C ASN A 59 8.07 -1.73 14.66
N VAL A 60 8.27 -0.44 14.36
CA VAL A 60 8.96 0.52 15.24
C VAL A 60 8.23 0.66 16.57
N LEU A 61 6.90 0.79 16.56
CA LEU A 61 6.09 0.89 17.77
C LEU A 61 6.17 -0.40 18.60
N GLY A 62 6.02 -1.57 17.98
CA GLY A 62 6.13 -2.86 18.64
C GLY A 62 7.50 -3.10 19.25
N GLY A 63 8.56 -2.73 18.53
CA GLY A 63 9.93 -2.76 19.03
C GLY A 63 10.14 -1.83 20.22
N ALA A 64 9.71 -0.56 20.12
CA ALA A 64 9.81 0.40 21.23
C ALA A 64 9.04 -0.04 22.49
N LEU A 65 7.93 -0.75 22.33
CA LEU A 65 7.18 -1.37 23.43
C LEU A 65 7.93 -2.59 24.01
N GLY A 66 8.50 -3.43 23.15
CA GLY A 66 9.26 -4.62 23.54
C GLY A 66 10.61 -4.31 24.19
N THR A 67 11.22 -3.16 23.89
CA THR A 67 12.52 -2.76 24.43
C THR A 67 12.45 -2.05 25.78
N LYS A 68 11.29 -2.11 26.43
CA LYS A 68 11.25 -2.09 27.90
C LYS A 68 12.05 -3.25 28.54
N VAL A 69 12.59 -4.17 27.73
CA VAL A 69 13.39 -5.34 28.14
C VAL A 69 14.81 -5.37 27.52
N GLY A 70 15.26 -4.38 26.73
CA GLY A 70 16.60 -4.41 26.08
C GLY A 70 16.90 -3.26 25.09
N ARG A 71 18.01 -3.31 24.33
CA ARG A 71 18.32 -2.33 23.28
C ARG A 71 17.50 -2.60 22.00
N TYR A 72 16.88 -1.57 21.43
CA TYR A 72 16.19 -1.64 20.14
C TYR A 72 17.00 -0.92 19.07
N GLU A 73 17.20 -1.56 17.92
CA GLU A 73 17.61 -0.87 16.70
C GLU A 73 16.49 -1.03 15.68
N PRO A 74 15.77 0.05 15.34
CA PRO A 74 14.66 -0.05 14.41
C PRO A 74 15.18 -0.47 13.02
N PRO A 75 14.58 -1.49 12.38
CA PRO A 75 14.93 -1.87 11.04
C PRO A 75 14.70 -0.72 10.05
N ASN A 76 15.56 -0.66 9.03
CA ASN A 76 15.49 0.39 8.01
C ASN A 76 14.13 0.34 7.29
N TRP A 77 13.54 1.51 7.03
CA TRP A 77 12.30 1.64 6.28
C TRP A 77 12.33 0.88 4.94
N PHE A 78 13.47 0.94 4.23
CA PHE A 78 13.66 0.24 2.95
C PHE A 78 13.53 -1.28 3.05
N SER A 79 13.73 -1.88 4.22
CA SER A 79 13.53 -3.32 4.44
C SER A 79 12.06 -3.74 4.36
N PHE A 80 11.12 -2.80 4.50
CA PHE A 80 9.68 -3.06 4.43
C PHE A 80 9.10 -2.85 3.03
N LEU A 81 9.81 -2.13 2.16
CA LEU A 81 9.35 -1.80 0.81
C LEU A 81 9.09 -3.03 -0.09
N PRO A 82 9.87 -4.13 -0.05
CA PRO A 82 9.69 -5.23 -0.98
C PRO A 82 8.31 -5.89 -0.92
N PHE A 83 7.74 -6.11 0.27
CA PHE A 83 6.48 -6.87 0.39
C PHE A 83 5.29 -6.16 -0.26
N PRO A 84 5.06 -4.85 0.02
CA PRO A 84 3.96 -4.13 -0.61
C PRO A 84 4.21 -3.88 -2.10
N LEU A 85 5.47 -3.78 -2.53
CA LEU A 85 5.83 -3.65 -3.94
C LEU A 85 5.50 -4.93 -4.74
N VAL A 86 5.80 -6.10 -4.18
CA VAL A 86 5.43 -7.39 -4.78
C VAL A 86 3.91 -7.50 -4.87
N GLY A 87 3.19 -7.14 -3.80
CA GLY A 87 1.72 -7.08 -3.81
C GLY A 87 1.18 -6.15 -4.90
N PHE A 88 1.77 -4.96 -5.04
CA PHE A 88 1.44 -4.01 -6.11
C PHE A 88 1.62 -4.62 -7.51
N ILE A 89 2.75 -5.27 -7.77
CA ILE A 89 3.04 -5.89 -9.07
C ILE A 89 2.02 -6.99 -9.38
N VAL A 90 1.72 -7.85 -8.41
CA VAL A 90 0.74 -8.95 -8.57
C VAL A 90 -0.66 -8.40 -8.83
N VAL A 91 -1.13 -7.45 -8.03
CA VAL A 91 -2.45 -6.83 -8.19
C VAL A 91 -2.56 -6.15 -9.55
N MET A 92 -1.53 -5.41 -9.97
CA MET A 92 -1.50 -4.78 -11.29
C MET A 92 -1.51 -5.81 -12.43
N ALA A 93 -0.73 -6.88 -12.33
CA ALA A 93 -0.70 -7.94 -13.34
C ALA A 93 -2.06 -8.61 -13.50
N VAL A 94 -2.71 -8.98 -12.39
CA VAL A 94 -4.05 -9.57 -12.37
C VAL A 94 -5.08 -8.60 -12.94
N TRP A 95 -5.02 -7.32 -12.56
CA TRP A 95 -5.95 -6.31 -13.03
C TRP A 95 -5.83 -6.08 -14.54
N VAL A 96 -4.62 -5.96 -15.08
CA VAL A 96 -4.37 -5.81 -16.52
C VAL A 96 -4.84 -7.05 -17.28
N ALA A 97 -4.58 -8.26 -16.76
CA ALA A 97 -5.05 -9.50 -17.38
C ALA A 97 -6.59 -9.55 -17.46
N ASN A 98 -7.28 -9.14 -16.39
CA ASN A 98 -8.73 -9.09 -16.34
C ASN A 98 -9.33 -8.02 -17.27
N ASP A 99 -8.72 -6.84 -17.37
CA ASP A 99 -9.14 -5.79 -18.30
C ASP A 99 -9.01 -6.26 -19.77
N ARG A 100 -7.91 -6.93 -20.12
CA ARG A 100 -7.72 -7.51 -21.46
C ARG A 100 -8.78 -8.56 -21.78
N ARG A 101 -9.09 -9.46 -20.86
CA ARG A 101 -10.16 -10.47 -21.05
C ARG A 101 -11.53 -9.84 -21.26
N ARG A 102 -11.88 -8.81 -20.48
CA ARG A 102 -13.15 -8.07 -20.66
C ARG A 102 -13.24 -7.41 -22.03
N LYS A 103 -12.14 -6.82 -22.50
CA LYS A 103 -12.08 -6.21 -23.85
C LYS A 103 -12.20 -7.24 -24.96
N GLN A 104 -11.60 -8.42 -24.81
CA GLN A 104 -11.71 -9.52 -25.80
C GLN A 104 -13.12 -10.11 -25.86
N ALA A 105 -13.81 -10.24 -24.71
CA ALA A 105 -15.18 -10.75 -24.66
C ALA A 105 -16.22 -9.80 -25.29
N LEU A 106 -15.88 -8.53 -25.46
CA LEU A 106 -16.74 -7.52 -26.11
C LEU A 106 -16.52 -7.42 -27.62
N LEU A 107 -15.49 -8.10 -28.18
CA LEU A 107 -15.27 -8.14 -29.62
C LEU A 107 -16.19 -9.19 -30.26
N PRO A 108 -16.79 -8.91 -31.44
CA PRO A 108 -17.56 -9.90 -32.16
C PRO A 108 -16.67 -11.11 -32.53
N PRO A 109 -17.22 -12.33 -32.55
CA PRO A 109 -16.45 -13.52 -32.91
C PRO A 109 -15.82 -13.37 -34.31
N PRO A 110 -14.62 -13.92 -34.54
CA PRO A 110 -13.98 -13.85 -35.85
C PRO A 110 -14.88 -14.52 -36.91
N LEU A 111 -15.09 -13.84 -38.04
CA LEU A 111 -15.85 -14.39 -39.16
C LEU A 111 -15.19 -15.71 -39.63
N PRO A 112 -15.98 -16.74 -39.98
CA PRO A 112 -15.45 -17.98 -40.51
C PRO A 112 -14.61 -17.68 -41.76
N ARG A 113 -13.38 -18.19 -41.80
CA ARG A 113 -12.55 -18.11 -43.01
C ARG A 113 -13.24 -18.95 -44.09
N GLN A 114 -13.70 -18.28 -45.14
CA GLN A 114 -14.18 -18.92 -46.36
C GLN A 114 -13.00 -19.35 -47.21
#